data_AF-A1R5L0-F1
#
_entry.id   AF-A1R5L0-F1
#
_cell.length_a   1.000
_cell.length_b   1.000
_cell.length_c   1.000
_cell.angle_alpha   90.00
_cell.angle_beta   90.00
_cell.angle_gamma   90.00
#
_symmetry.space_group_name_H-M   'P 1'
#
loop_
_entity.id
_entity.type
_entity.pdbx_description
1 polymer ?
#
loop_
_entity_poly.entity_id
_entity_poly.type
_entity_poly.pdbx_seq_one_letter_code
_entity_poly.pdbx_strand_id
1 'polypeptide(L)'
;MDLRRMLVIWMYRTTKEADMTTAVADRTLNAADRCDRCGAQAYVRVVLESSGGELLFCGHHARAVEATLRPMTSDWHDETERLNEKAPVPVD
;
A
#
# COMPACT_ATOMS: atom_id res chain seq x y z
N MET A 1 14.62 36.25 24.45
CA MET A 1 14.07 35.42 23.35
C MET A 1 15.15 35.32 22.28
N ASP A 2 15.91 34.24 22.32
CA ASP A 2 17.16 34.09 21.59
C ASP A 2 16.88 33.52 20.19
N LEU A 3 16.89 34.40 19.19
CA LEU A 3 16.62 34.09 17.78
C LEU A 3 17.53 32.97 17.24
N ARG A 4 18.71 32.76 17.83
CA ARG A 4 19.62 31.68 17.44
C ARG A 4 19.14 30.30 17.91
N ARG A 5 18.39 30.23 19.01
CA ARG A 5 17.82 28.96 19.50
C ARG A 5 16.57 28.53 18.71
N MET A 6 15.79 29.48 18.18
CA MET A 6 14.65 29.18 17.32
C MET A 6 15.06 28.61 15.96
N LEU A 7 16.19 29.08 15.39
CA LEU A 7 16.70 28.57 14.10
C LEU A 7 17.13 27.10 14.20
N VAL A 8 17.74 26.70 15.32
CA VAL A 8 18.17 25.32 15.56
C VAL A 8 16.97 24.39 15.74
N ILE A 9 15.93 24.81 16.47
CA ILE A 9 14.71 24.00 16.65
C ILE A 9 13.92 23.85 15.34
N TRP A 10 13.88 24.90 14.50
CA TRP A 10 13.29 24.82 13.17
C TRP A 10 14.09 23.89 12.24
N MET A 11 15.43 23.97 12.28
CA MET A 11 16.31 23.15 11.45
C MET A 11 16.38 21.67 11.87
N TYR A 12 16.18 21.37 13.16
CA TYR A 12 16.06 19.98 13.66
C TYR A 12 14.68 19.35 13.44
N ARG A 13 13.63 20.14 13.16
CA ARG A 13 12.28 19.63 12.84
C ARG A 13 12.15 19.21 11.38
N THR A 14 12.72 19.98 10.45
CA THR A 14 12.64 19.71 9.00
C THR A 14 13.36 18.43 8.57
N THR A 15 14.41 18.00 9.28
CA THR A 15 15.16 16.77 8.92
C THR A 15 14.53 15.49 9.46
N LYS A 16 13.65 15.57 10.46
CA LYS A 16 13.00 14.39 11.05
C LYS A 16 11.74 13.95 10.29
N GLU A 17 11.22 14.81 9.41
CA GLU A 17 10.00 14.59 8.64
C GLU A 17 10.28 13.97 7.25
N ALA A 18 11.54 13.99 6.79
CA ALA A 18 11.94 13.49 5.47
C ALA A 18 12.22 11.98 5.40
N ASP A 19 12.18 11.27 6.54
CA ASP A 19 12.48 9.84 6.66
C ASP A 19 11.23 9.00 7.01
N MET A 20 10.06 9.38 6.50
CA MET A 20 8.86 8.52 6.51
C MET A 20 8.31 8.23 5.12
N THR A 21 9.14 8.38 4.08
CA THR A 21 8.87 7.76 2.79
C THR A 21 9.34 6.31 2.86
N THR A 22 8.55 5.45 3.50
CA THR A 22 8.62 4.02 3.20
C THR A 22 8.41 3.91 1.70
N ALA A 23 9.40 3.41 0.97
CA ALA A 23 9.26 3.14 -0.45
C ALA A 23 8.13 2.10 -0.61
N VAL A 24 6.91 2.56 -0.85
CA VAL A 24 5.77 1.76 -1.29
C VAL A 24 6.02 1.42 -2.76
N ALA A 25 7.17 0.82 -3.04
CA ALA A 25 7.50 0.30 -4.35
C ALA A 25 6.65 -0.95 -4.57
N ASP A 26 6.18 -1.10 -5.81
CA ASP A 26 5.57 -2.26 -6.47
C ASP A 26 5.91 -3.59 -5.79
N ARG A 27 5.20 -3.89 -4.69
CA ARG A 27 5.35 -5.15 -3.96
C ARG A 27 4.37 -6.11 -4.58
N THR A 28 4.88 -7.11 -5.28
CA THR A 28 4.07 -8.22 -5.77
C THR A 28 3.38 -8.93 -4.60
N LEU A 29 2.07 -9.12 -4.72
CA LEU A 29 1.29 -9.86 -3.74
C LEU A 29 1.62 -11.35 -3.80
N ASN A 30 1.68 -11.99 -2.65
CA ASN A 30 2.00 -13.40 -2.52
C ASN A 30 0.97 -14.14 -1.65
N ALA A 31 1.18 -15.44 -1.51
CA ALA A 31 0.26 -16.31 -0.81
C ALA A 31 0.15 -16.04 0.69
N ALA A 32 0.95 -15.16 1.29
CA ALA A 32 0.84 -14.73 2.68
C ALA A 32 -0.04 -13.47 2.85
N ASP A 33 -0.29 -12.71 1.78
CA ASP A 33 -1.14 -11.53 1.83
C ASP A 33 -2.61 -11.93 1.98
N ARG A 34 -3.30 -11.35 2.97
CA ARG A 34 -4.66 -11.75 3.38
C ARG A 34 -5.63 -10.62 3.12
N CYS A 35 -6.80 -10.96 2.60
CA CYS A 35 -7.89 -10.01 2.44
C CYS A 35 -8.39 -9.56 3.81
N ASP A 36 -8.43 -8.25 4.06
CA ASP A 36 -8.85 -7.68 5.34
C ASP A 36 -10.31 -7.99 5.68
N ARG A 37 -11.12 -8.35 4.68
CA ARG A 37 -12.54 -8.67 4.86
C ARG A 37 -12.82 -10.15 5.14
N CYS A 38 -12.09 -11.09 4.55
CA CYS A 38 -12.39 -12.53 4.68
C CYS A 38 -11.18 -13.44 4.95
N GLY A 39 -9.96 -12.92 4.98
CA GLY A 39 -8.75 -13.70 5.21
C GLY A 39 -8.33 -14.61 4.06
N ALA A 40 -9.02 -14.61 2.91
CA ALA A 40 -8.53 -15.29 1.70
C ALA A 40 -7.25 -14.63 1.16
N GLN A 41 -6.57 -15.25 0.19
CA GLN A 41 -5.43 -14.60 -0.47
C GLN A 41 -5.84 -13.27 -1.11
N ALA A 42 -5.04 -12.22 -0.87
CA ALA A 42 -5.21 -10.93 -1.52
C ALA A 42 -4.57 -10.92 -2.91
N TYR A 43 -5.23 -10.21 -3.83
CA TYR A 43 -4.77 -9.95 -5.19
C TYR A 43 -4.86 -8.47 -5.54
N VAL A 44 -5.43 -7.65 -4.65
CA VAL A 44 -5.54 -6.20 -4.84
C VAL A 44 -5.00 -5.53 -3.59
N ARG A 45 -4.06 -4.60 -3.79
CA ARG A 45 -3.48 -3.74 -2.75
C ARG A 45 -3.87 -2.30 -3.04
N VAL A 46 -4.32 -1.62 -1.99
CA VAL A 46 -4.90 -0.29 -2.09
C VAL A 46 -4.19 0.61 -1.11
N VAL A 47 -3.58 1.69 -1.59
CA VAL A 47 -2.91 2.68 -0.73
C VAL A 47 -3.82 3.89 -0.58
N LEU A 48 -4.13 4.24 0.67
CA LEU A 48 -5.01 5.37 0.98
C LEU A 48 -4.24 6.70 0.87
N GLU A 49 -4.81 7.66 0.14
CA GLU A 49 -4.15 8.94 -0.14
C GLU A 49 -3.90 9.76 1.14
N SER A 50 -4.81 9.70 2.12
CA SER A 50 -4.73 10.53 3.33
C SER A 50 -3.71 10.04 4.36
N SER A 51 -3.44 8.74 4.43
CA SER A 51 -2.61 8.14 5.48
C SER A 51 -1.38 7.42 4.96
N GLY A 52 -1.34 7.08 3.67
CA GLY A 52 -0.34 6.15 3.12
C GLY A 52 -0.51 4.71 3.60
N GLY A 53 -1.56 4.41 4.36
CA GLY A 53 -1.86 3.05 4.84
C GLY A 53 -2.36 2.15 3.71
N GLU A 54 -2.14 0.84 3.87
CA GLU A 54 -2.52 -0.17 2.89
C GLU A 54 -3.76 -0.94 3.34
N LEU A 55 -4.63 -1.26 2.38
CA LEU A 55 -5.71 -2.23 2.51
C LEU A 55 -5.51 -3.34 1.48
N LEU A 56 -5.80 -4.58 1.87
CA LEU A 56 -5.63 -5.77 1.05
C LEU A 56 -6.97 -6.44 0.78
N PHE A 57 -7.24 -6.75 -0.49
CA PHE A 57 -8.48 -7.38 -0.91
C PHE A 57 -8.23 -8.60 -1.80
N CYS A 58 -9.06 -9.63 -1.62
CA CYS A 58 -9.21 -10.67 -2.64
C CYS A 58 -9.95 -10.08 -3.85
N GLY A 59 -9.82 -10.73 -5.02
CA GLY A 59 -10.49 -10.26 -6.24
C GLY A 59 -12.02 -10.13 -6.11
N HIS A 60 -12.64 -10.89 -5.21
CA HIS A 60 -14.07 -10.77 -4.92
C HIS A 60 -14.42 -9.46 -4.19
N HIS A 61 -13.71 -9.13 -3.11
CA HIS A 61 -14.04 -7.95 -2.32
C HIS A 61 -13.56 -6.65 -2.94
N ALA A 62 -12.47 -6.68 -3.71
CA ALA A 62 -11.97 -5.51 -4.42
C ALA A 62 -13.05 -4.86 -5.30
N ARG A 63 -13.77 -5.68 -6.09
CA ARG A 63 -14.87 -5.23 -6.96
C ARG A 63 -16.02 -4.58 -6.19
N ALA A 64 -16.29 -5.03 -4.96
CA ALA A 64 -17.35 -4.50 -4.14
C ALA A 64 -17.02 -3.11 -3.55
N VAL A 65 -15.74 -2.83 -3.32
CA VAL A 65 -15.28 -1.59 -2.67
C VAL A 65 -14.66 -0.58 -3.63
N GLU A 66 -14.32 -0.99 -4.86
CA GLU A 66 -13.56 -0.19 -5.82
C GLU A 66 -14.20 1.17 -6.09
N ALA A 67 -15.49 1.22 -6.39
CA ALA A 67 -16.18 2.48 -6.69
C ALA A 67 -16.13 3.47 -5.51
N THR A 68 -16.11 2.97 -4.27
CA THR A 68 -16.04 3.80 -3.06
C THR A 68 -14.61 4.22 -2.73
N LEU A 69 -13.64 3.31 -2.89
CA LEU A 69 -12.26 3.57 -2.48
C LEU A 69 -11.43 4.27 -3.55
N ARG A 70 -11.66 4.03 -4.84
CA ARG A 70 -10.87 4.63 -5.94
C ARG A 70 -10.63 6.15 -5.81
N PRO A 71 -11.63 6.97 -5.42
CA PRO A 71 -11.43 8.42 -5.23
C PRO A 71 -10.57 8.79 -4.01
N MET A 72 -10.28 7.86 -3.11
CA MET A 72 -9.57 8.08 -1.83
C MET A 72 -8.19 7.40 -1.81
N THR A 73 -7.75 6.86 -2.95
CA THR A 73 -6.57 6.01 -3.05
C THR A 73 -5.51 6.63 -3.93
N SER A 74 -4.28 6.68 -3.43
CA SER A 74 -3.12 7.11 -4.20
C SER A 74 -2.58 6.01 -5.13
N ASP A 75 -2.81 4.74 -4.78
CA ASP A 75 -2.39 3.59 -5.57
C ASP A 75 -3.42 2.45 -5.51
N TRP A 76 -3.61 1.79 -6.64
CA TRP A 76 -4.47 0.61 -6.79
C TRP A 76 -3.75 -0.43 -7.63
N HIS A 77 -3.16 -1.39 -6.94
CA HIS A 77 -2.37 -2.45 -7.53
C HIS A 77 -3.21 -3.72 -7.62
N ASP A 78 -3.63 -4.08 -8.84
CA ASP A 78 -4.53 -5.20 -9.11
C ASP A 78 -3.80 -6.31 -9.88
N GLU A 79 -3.63 -7.46 -9.23
CA GLU A 79 -3.03 -8.67 -9.79
C GLU A 79 -4.06 -9.80 -9.99
N THR A 80 -5.36 -9.47 -10.08
CA THR A 80 -6.43 -10.48 -10.23
C THR A 80 -6.31 -11.28 -11.53
N GLU A 81 -5.55 -10.80 -12.52
CA GLU A 81 -5.19 -11.55 -13.73
C GLU A 81 -4.46 -12.86 -13.40
N ARG A 82 -3.64 -12.88 -12.34
CA ARG A 82 -2.89 -14.06 -11.88
C ARG A 82 -3.76 -15.20 -11.38
N LEU A 83 -5.04 -14.94 -11.07
CA LEU A 83 -5.99 -16.00 -10.70
C LEU A 83 -6.21 -17.02 -11.82
N ASN A 84 -6.01 -16.61 -13.07
CA ASN A 84 -6.21 -17.45 -14.25
C ASN A 84 -4.88 -18.03 -14.78
N GLU A 85 -3.75 -17.60 -14.24
CA GLU A 85 -2.45 -18.12 -14.67
C GLU A 85 -2.24 -19.53 -14.12
N LYS A 86 -1.92 -20.46 -15.01
CA LYS A 86 -1.54 -21.81 -14.60
C LYS A 86 -0.17 -21.72 -13.95
N ALA A 87 -0.04 -22.23 -12.74
CA ALA A 87 1.26 -22.35 -12.09
C ALA A 87 2.26 -23.03 -13.06
N PRO A 88 3.45 -22.44 -13.29
CA PRO A 88 4.45 -23.09 -14.11
C PRO A 88 4.79 -24.43 -13.48
N VAL A 89 4.52 -25.52 -14.21
CA VAL A 89 4.89 -26.87 -13.78
C VAL A 89 6.39 -26.99 -14.04
N PRO A 90 7.22 -27.19 -13.01
CA PRO A 90 8.64 -27.46 -13.23
C PRO A 90 8.76 -28.72 -14.10
N VAL A 91 9.38 -28.59 -15.27
CA VAL A 91 9.87 -29.74 -16.03
C VAL A 91 11.19 -30.14 -15.37
N ASP A 92 11.17 -31.32 -14.75
CA ASP A 92 12.37 -32.04 -14.32
C ASP A 92 13.03 -32.70 -15.56
#